data_AF-A0A946KV19-F1
#
_entry.id   AF-A0A946KV19-F1
#
_cell.length_a   1.000
_cell.length_b   1.000
_cell.length_c   1.000
_cell.angle_alpha   90.00
_cell.angle_beta   90.00
_cell.angle_gamma   90.00
#
_symmetry.space_group_name_H-M   'P 1'
#
loop_
_entity.id
_entity.type
_entity.pdbx_description
1 polymer ?
#
loop_
_entity_poly.entity_id
_entity_poly.type
_entity_poly.pdbx_seq_one_letter_code
_entity_poly.pdbx_strand_id
1 'polypeptide(L)'
;MSKNPIRVAVTGAAGNIGYNLIFRIASGQLLGSDQPVILQMLEIPPAMGALEGVAMELDDCAFPLLDSMVLSDDPNVAFAGAGVAMLVGSRPRTKGMERQDLLEANGAIFTTQGKALNDHADDDLRVLVVGNPANTNCLIAMNNAPDVPDERFTAMMRLDHNRALSQASAKLGVASTEVTRMTIWGNHSATQYPDLVHAEVNGASVAGTIDDQAWLESEFIPTVQQRGAAIIEARGASSAASAANAAIDHVHDWVLGTPENDWVSMGVPSDGSYGVPEGLIVGFP
;
A
#
# COMPACT_ATOMS: atom_id res chain seq x y z
N MET A 1 12.94 -28.76 4.03
CA MET A 1 12.47 -28.21 5.32
C MET A 1 11.61 -27.00 4.97
N SER A 2 10.41 -26.86 5.52
CA SER A 2 9.61 -25.65 5.29
C SER A 2 10.32 -24.46 5.94
N LYS A 3 10.25 -23.29 5.30
CA LYS A 3 10.74 -22.04 5.90
C LYS A 3 9.96 -21.76 7.20
N ASN A 4 10.57 -21.01 8.12
CA ASN A 4 9.84 -20.54 9.30
C ASN A 4 8.73 -19.59 8.85
N PRO A 5 7.51 -19.68 9.42
CA PRO A 5 6.43 -18.78 9.07
C PRO A 5 6.78 -17.31 9.35
N ILE A 6 6.42 -16.41 8.43
CA ILE A 6 6.52 -14.96 8.65
C ILE A 6 5.18 -14.45 9.16
N ARG A 7 5.23 -13.65 10.22
CA ARG A 7 4.08 -12.97 10.82
C ARG A 7 3.72 -11.73 10.02
N VAL A 8 2.50 -11.71 9.47
CA VAL A 8 1.98 -10.59 8.67
C VAL A 8 0.76 -10.01 9.36
N ALA A 9 0.90 -8.80 9.89
CA ALA A 9 -0.17 -8.06 10.51
C ALA A 9 -0.95 -7.23 9.49
N VAL A 10 -2.30 -7.25 9.55
CA VAL A 10 -3.17 -6.47 8.67
C VAL A 10 -4.23 -5.77 9.51
N THR A 11 -4.28 -4.44 9.47
CA THR A 11 -5.32 -3.66 10.15
C THR A 11 -6.51 -3.41 9.26
N GLY A 12 -7.72 -3.29 9.83
CA GLY A 12 -8.94 -3.17 9.01
C GLY A 12 -9.18 -4.42 8.15
N ALA A 13 -8.81 -5.59 8.69
CA ALA A 13 -8.77 -6.85 7.97
C ALA A 13 -10.14 -7.34 7.49
N ALA A 14 -11.23 -6.98 8.20
CA ALA A 14 -12.60 -7.30 7.79
C ALA A 14 -13.17 -6.26 6.80
N GLY A 15 -12.47 -5.14 6.57
CA GLY A 15 -12.85 -4.14 5.57
C GLY A 15 -12.66 -4.64 4.13
N ASN A 16 -13.28 -3.95 3.16
CA ASN A 16 -13.26 -4.38 1.75
C ASN A 16 -11.84 -4.60 1.16
N ILE A 17 -10.86 -3.76 1.51
CA ILE A 17 -9.47 -3.96 1.06
C ILE A 17 -8.86 -5.15 1.79
N GLY A 18 -8.99 -5.21 3.12
CA GLY A 18 -8.52 -6.33 3.94
C GLY A 18 -9.02 -7.68 3.43
N TYR A 19 -10.31 -7.78 3.16
CA TYR A 19 -10.96 -8.96 2.59
C TYR A 19 -10.39 -9.37 1.22
N ASN A 20 -9.98 -8.43 0.36
CA ASN A 20 -9.34 -8.80 -0.91
C ASN A 20 -7.84 -9.13 -0.76
N LEU A 21 -7.23 -8.69 0.35
CA LEU A 21 -5.80 -8.74 0.59
C LEU A 21 -5.39 -10.06 1.28
N ILE A 22 -6.03 -10.40 2.40
CA ILE A 22 -5.62 -11.52 3.27
C ILE A 22 -5.61 -12.90 2.57
N PHE A 23 -6.57 -13.17 1.68
CA PHE A 23 -6.59 -14.42 0.90
C PHE A 23 -5.43 -14.51 -0.09
N ARG A 24 -4.99 -13.36 -0.62
CA ARG A 24 -3.83 -13.29 -1.51
C ARG A 24 -2.53 -13.46 -0.75
N ILE A 25 -2.46 -12.96 0.48
CA ILE A 25 -1.34 -13.24 1.39
C ILE A 25 -1.29 -14.74 1.70
N ALA A 26 -2.41 -15.33 2.12
CA ALA A 26 -2.50 -16.76 2.47
C ALA A 26 -2.19 -17.71 1.29
N SER A 27 -2.45 -17.29 0.04
CA SER A 27 -2.10 -18.07 -1.16
C SER A 27 -0.62 -17.96 -1.56
N GLY A 28 0.19 -17.17 -0.85
CA GLY A 28 1.62 -17.01 -1.11
C GLY A 28 1.99 -15.90 -2.09
N GLN A 29 1.03 -15.09 -2.55
CA GLN A 29 1.33 -14.03 -3.52
C GLN A 29 2.13 -12.86 -2.94
N LEU A 30 2.10 -12.68 -1.62
CA LEU A 30 2.85 -11.60 -0.95
C LEU A 30 4.35 -11.91 -0.84
N LEU A 31 4.69 -13.11 -0.38
CA LEU A 31 6.06 -13.46 0.06
C LEU A 31 6.65 -14.66 -0.69
N GLY A 32 5.95 -15.18 -1.69
CA GLY A 32 6.37 -16.32 -2.50
C GLY A 32 5.64 -17.62 -2.16
N SER A 33 5.67 -18.56 -3.10
CA SER A 33 4.92 -19.82 -3.05
C SER A 33 5.48 -20.87 -2.08
N ASP A 34 6.60 -20.58 -1.41
CA ASP A 34 7.28 -21.48 -0.48
C ASP A 34 7.44 -20.89 0.93
N GLN A 35 6.81 -19.75 1.20
CA GLN A 35 6.91 -19.01 2.47
C GLN A 35 5.60 -19.14 3.27
N PRO A 36 5.57 -19.96 4.34
CA PRO A 36 4.42 -19.98 5.24
C PRO A 36 4.21 -18.64 5.94
N VAL A 37 2.97 -18.34 6.31
CA VAL A 37 2.57 -17.09 6.96
C VAL A 37 1.69 -17.33 8.18
N ILE A 38 1.84 -16.47 9.18
CA ILE A 38 0.90 -16.31 10.28
C ILE A 38 0.16 -14.99 10.06
N LEU A 39 -1.16 -15.03 9.85
CA LEU A 39 -1.95 -13.81 9.62
C LEU A 39 -2.44 -13.23 10.94
N GLN A 40 -1.99 -12.03 11.28
CA GLN A 40 -2.42 -11.30 12.47
C GLN A 40 -3.39 -10.18 12.05
N MET A 41 -4.68 -10.40 12.27
CA MET A 41 -5.74 -9.53 11.77
C MET A 41 -6.27 -8.64 12.88
N LEU A 42 -6.14 -7.33 12.70
CA LEU A 42 -6.62 -6.30 13.62
C LEU A 42 -7.91 -5.66 13.09
N GLU A 43 -8.93 -5.59 13.93
CA GLU A 43 -10.15 -4.81 13.68
C GLU A 43 -10.53 -3.95 14.88
N ILE A 44 -11.48 -3.03 14.69
CA ILE A 44 -12.09 -2.33 15.81
C ILE A 44 -13.06 -3.27 16.57
N PRO A 45 -13.32 -3.06 17.87
CA PRO A 45 -14.20 -3.94 18.64
C PRO A 45 -15.57 -4.22 17.99
N PRO A 46 -16.26 -3.24 17.37
CA PRO A 46 -17.54 -3.48 16.70
C PRO A 46 -17.46 -4.39 15.46
N ALA A 47 -16.28 -4.58 14.87
CA ALA A 47 -16.07 -5.36 13.65
C ALA A 47 -15.52 -6.78 13.91
N MET A 48 -15.27 -7.15 15.17
CA MET A 48 -14.70 -8.46 15.52
C MET A 48 -15.57 -9.64 15.05
N GLY A 49 -16.90 -9.54 15.13
CA GLY A 49 -17.78 -10.58 14.61
C GLY A 49 -17.72 -10.74 13.07
N ALA A 50 -17.46 -9.64 12.35
CA ALA A 50 -17.19 -9.72 10.90
C ALA A 50 -15.83 -10.35 10.64
N LEU A 51 -14.82 -10.02 11.45
CA LEU A 51 -13.49 -10.60 11.35
C LEU A 51 -13.49 -12.12 11.61
N GLU A 52 -14.26 -12.59 12.58
CA GLU A 52 -14.49 -14.03 12.81
C GLU A 52 -15.08 -14.70 11.56
N GLY A 53 -16.05 -14.06 10.91
CA GLY A 53 -16.61 -14.52 9.62
C GLY A 53 -15.55 -14.67 8.54
N VAL A 54 -14.69 -13.66 8.41
CA VAL A 54 -13.59 -13.67 7.44
C VAL A 54 -12.56 -14.75 7.74
N ALA A 55 -12.27 -15.03 9.01
CA ALA A 55 -11.38 -16.13 9.40
C ALA A 55 -11.98 -17.50 9.07
N MET A 56 -13.30 -17.70 9.23
CA MET A 56 -13.97 -18.92 8.79
C MET A 56 -13.80 -19.15 7.28
N GLU A 57 -13.91 -18.09 6.47
CA GLU A 57 -13.67 -18.19 5.02
C GLU A 57 -12.20 -18.52 4.67
N LEU A 58 -11.24 -18.03 5.44
CA LEU A 58 -9.82 -18.37 5.29
C LEU A 58 -9.56 -19.86 5.60
N ASP A 59 -10.16 -20.39 6.67
CA ASP A 59 -10.08 -21.81 7.01
C ASP A 59 -10.69 -22.69 5.90
N ASP A 60 -11.85 -22.29 5.36
CA ASP A 60 -12.55 -22.99 4.28
C ASP A 60 -11.77 -23.01 2.95
N CYS A 61 -10.83 -22.07 2.76
CA CYS A 61 -9.95 -22.03 1.59
C CYS A 61 -8.84 -23.09 1.63
N ALA A 62 -8.55 -23.69 2.79
CA ALA A 62 -7.53 -24.73 2.98
C ALA A 62 -6.15 -24.35 2.40
N PHE A 63 -5.70 -23.11 2.63
CA PHE A 63 -4.42 -22.64 2.13
C PHE A 63 -3.24 -23.37 2.79
N PRO A 64 -2.35 -24.02 2.03
CA PRO A 64 -1.24 -24.79 2.61
C PRO A 64 -0.14 -23.92 3.24
N LEU A 65 -0.09 -22.62 2.90
CA LEU A 65 0.89 -21.67 3.43
C LEU A 65 0.35 -20.88 4.63
N LEU A 66 -0.95 -20.94 4.92
CA LEU A 66 -1.51 -20.30 6.10
C LEU A 66 -1.27 -21.22 7.32
N ASP A 67 -0.25 -20.91 8.11
CA ASP A 67 0.14 -21.71 9.28
C ASP A 67 -0.85 -21.53 10.43
N SER A 68 -1.18 -20.27 10.74
CA SER A 68 -2.13 -19.91 11.80
C SER A 68 -2.65 -18.48 11.63
N MET A 69 -3.70 -18.16 12.38
CA MET A 69 -4.32 -16.84 12.42
C MET A 69 -4.40 -16.31 13.85
N VAL A 70 -4.26 -15.00 14.01
CA VAL A 70 -4.55 -14.26 15.25
C VAL A 70 -5.57 -13.20 14.93
N LEU A 71 -6.70 -13.19 15.63
CA LEU A 71 -7.74 -12.17 15.50
C LEU A 71 -7.72 -11.32 16.77
N SER A 72 -7.66 -10.00 16.64
CA SER A 72 -7.58 -9.11 17.79
C SER A 72 -8.23 -7.75 17.50
N ASP A 73 -8.69 -7.08 18.55
CA ASP A 73 -8.98 -5.64 18.56
C ASP A 73 -7.94 -4.81 19.34
N ASP A 74 -6.93 -5.47 19.91
CA ASP A 74 -5.76 -4.86 20.55
C ASP A 74 -4.56 -4.84 19.57
N PRO A 75 -4.04 -3.65 19.19
CA PRO A 75 -2.86 -3.55 18.34
C PRO A 75 -1.61 -4.19 18.94
N ASN A 76 -1.46 -4.24 20.26
CA ASN A 76 -0.29 -4.85 20.90
C ASN A 76 -0.24 -6.36 20.62
N VAL A 77 -1.40 -7.03 20.65
CA VAL A 77 -1.53 -8.45 20.30
C VAL A 77 -1.38 -8.66 18.79
N ALA A 78 -1.98 -7.78 17.98
CA ALA A 78 -1.94 -7.91 16.53
C ALA A 78 -0.54 -7.67 15.94
N PHE A 79 0.29 -6.83 16.55
CA PHE A 79 1.65 -6.54 16.09
C PHE A 79 2.73 -7.37 16.76
N ALA A 80 2.40 -8.19 17.76
CA ALA A 80 3.36 -9.05 18.44
C ALA A 80 4.13 -9.97 17.47
N GLY A 81 5.43 -9.71 17.33
CA GLY A 81 6.36 -10.42 16.45
C GLY A 81 6.11 -10.21 14.96
N ALA A 82 5.36 -9.18 14.54
CA ALA A 82 5.08 -8.94 13.14
C ALA A 82 6.37 -8.60 12.37
N GLY A 83 6.67 -9.36 11.32
CA GLY A 83 7.77 -9.06 10.38
C GLY A 83 7.30 -8.19 9.20
N VAL A 84 6.00 -8.22 8.90
CA VAL A 84 5.35 -7.30 7.95
C VAL A 84 4.08 -6.75 8.58
N ALA A 85 3.86 -5.44 8.50
CA ALA A 85 2.63 -4.80 8.94
C ALA A 85 1.99 -3.99 7.80
N MET A 86 0.76 -4.34 7.42
CA MET A 86 -0.02 -3.68 6.39
C MET A 86 -1.15 -2.87 7.05
N LEU A 87 -0.91 -1.57 7.24
CA LEU A 87 -1.82 -0.66 7.93
C LEU A 87 -2.89 -0.13 6.95
N VAL A 88 -3.95 -0.92 6.76
CA VAL A 88 -5.05 -0.63 5.82
C VAL A 88 -6.19 0.12 6.49
N GLY A 89 -6.51 -0.23 7.73
CA GLY A 89 -7.59 0.39 8.51
C GLY A 89 -7.31 1.86 8.80
N SER A 90 -8.19 2.74 8.33
CA SER A 90 -8.19 4.16 8.68
C SER A 90 -9.61 4.68 8.81
N ARG A 91 -9.79 5.81 9.50
CA ARG A 91 -11.10 6.47 9.58
C ARG A 91 -11.41 7.09 8.21
N PRO A 92 -12.51 6.68 7.55
CA PRO A 92 -12.89 7.25 6.27
C PRO A 92 -13.39 8.69 6.47
N ARG A 93 -13.22 9.52 5.45
CA ARG A 93 -13.80 10.87 5.43
C ARG A 93 -15.32 10.78 5.34
N THR A 94 -16.02 11.45 6.26
CA THR A 94 -17.49 11.54 6.25
C THR A 94 -17.97 12.89 5.70
N LYS A 95 -19.24 12.97 5.29
CA LYS A 95 -19.85 14.23 4.83
C LYS A 95 -19.77 15.28 5.95
N GLY A 96 -19.23 16.46 5.63
CA GLY A 96 -19.04 17.56 6.59
C GLY A 96 -17.77 17.50 7.42
N MET A 97 -16.92 16.49 7.23
CA MET A 97 -15.62 16.40 7.91
C MET A 97 -14.59 17.29 7.21
N GLU A 98 -13.96 18.18 7.99
CA GLU A 98 -12.85 19.00 7.51
C GLU A 98 -11.57 18.18 7.35
N ARG A 99 -10.62 18.70 6.58
CA ARG A 99 -9.32 18.01 6.38
C ARG A 99 -8.57 17.86 7.70
N GLN A 100 -8.66 18.84 8.59
CA GLN A 100 -8.02 18.82 9.90
C GLN A 100 -8.60 17.70 10.78
N ASP A 101 -9.92 17.58 10.86
CA ASP A 101 -10.58 16.53 11.65
C ASP A 101 -10.16 15.12 11.20
N LEU A 102 -10.05 14.92 9.88
CA LEU A 102 -9.61 13.66 9.30
C LEU A 102 -8.16 13.33 9.70
N LEU A 103 -7.28 14.33 9.68
CA LEU A 103 -5.88 14.20 10.06
C LEU A 103 -5.73 13.93 11.55
N GLU A 104 -6.48 14.63 12.41
CA GLU A 104 -6.45 14.43 13.86
C GLU A 104 -6.95 13.02 14.24
N ALA A 105 -8.08 12.60 13.67
CA ALA A 105 -8.64 11.30 13.97
C ALA A 105 -7.75 10.14 13.52
N ASN A 106 -7.19 10.22 12.30
CA ASN A 106 -6.23 9.20 11.84
C ASN A 106 -4.89 9.31 12.55
N GLY A 107 -4.42 10.51 12.87
CA GLY A 107 -3.18 10.72 13.61
C GLY A 107 -3.17 10.02 14.97
N ALA A 108 -4.30 10.03 15.70
CA ALA A 108 -4.43 9.27 16.94
C ALA A 108 -4.32 7.74 16.72
N ILE A 109 -4.94 7.22 15.65
CA ILE A 109 -4.88 5.79 15.28
C ILE A 109 -3.43 5.40 14.98
N PHE A 110 -2.76 6.13 14.08
CA PHE A 110 -1.41 5.81 13.64
C PHE A 110 -0.34 6.11 14.71
N THR A 111 -0.60 7.02 15.65
CA THR A 111 0.24 7.19 16.86
C THR A 111 0.18 5.93 17.72
N THR A 112 -1.02 5.38 17.94
CA THR A 112 -1.19 4.17 18.75
C THR A 112 -0.58 2.96 18.06
N GLN A 113 -0.80 2.82 16.75
CA GLN A 113 -0.23 1.73 15.97
C GLN A 113 1.29 1.82 15.87
N GLY A 114 1.87 3.01 15.70
CA GLY A 114 3.32 3.21 15.70
C GLY A 114 3.97 2.74 17.01
N LYS A 115 3.41 3.13 18.16
CA LYS A 115 3.89 2.67 19.48
C LYS A 115 3.78 1.15 19.65
N ALA A 116 2.65 0.57 19.25
CA ALA A 116 2.48 -0.86 19.34
C ALA A 116 3.44 -1.64 18.42
N LEU A 117 3.74 -1.11 17.23
CA LEU A 117 4.78 -1.68 16.35
C LEU A 117 6.17 -1.57 17.01
N ASN A 118 6.51 -0.41 17.57
CA ASN A 118 7.77 -0.18 18.28
C ASN A 118 8.00 -1.20 19.39
N ASP A 119 6.98 -1.43 20.20
CA ASP A 119 7.11 -2.17 21.46
C ASP A 119 6.98 -3.69 21.27
N HIS A 120 6.42 -4.14 20.14
CA HIS A 120 5.98 -5.54 19.99
C HIS A 120 6.36 -6.21 18.67
N ALA A 121 6.71 -5.48 17.61
CA ALA A 121 7.05 -6.09 16.33
C ALA A 121 8.41 -6.78 16.31
N ASP A 122 8.71 -7.48 15.21
CA ASP A 122 10.03 -8.09 14.99
C ASP A 122 11.09 -7.05 14.61
N ASP A 123 12.37 -7.32 14.90
CA ASP A 123 13.49 -6.42 14.59
C ASP A 123 13.64 -6.16 13.06
N ASP A 124 13.25 -7.10 12.19
CA ASP A 124 13.27 -6.94 10.72
C ASP A 124 11.93 -6.44 10.14
N LEU A 125 11.09 -5.78 10.96
CA LEU A 125 9.78 -5.24 10.57
C LEU A 125 9.86 -4.45 9.25
N ARG A 126 8.82 -4.62 8.43
CA ARG A 126 8.51 -3.79 7.24
C ARG A 126 7.06 -3.32 7.32
N VAL A 127 6.83 -2.01 7.29
CA VAL A 127 5.51 -1.39 7.45
C VAL A 127 5.06 -0.74 6.15
N LEU A 128 3.89 -1.16 5.64
CA LEU A 128 3.19 -0.51 4.53
C LEU A 128 1.93 0.18 5.05
N VAL A 129 1.83 1.49 4.86
CA VAL A 129 0.62 2.27 5.12
C VAL A 129 -0.21 2.45 3.85
N VAL A 130 -1.44 1.94 3.90
CA VAL A 130 -2.45 2.07 2.84
C VAL A 130 -3.57 3.02 3.27
N GLY A 131 -3.90 3.05 4.56
CA GLY A 131 -4.95 3.87 5.13
C GLY A 131 -4.71 5.36 4.92
N ASN A 132 -5.69 6.06 4.33
CA ASN A 132 -5.54 7.46 3.95
C ASN A 132 -5.69 8.45 5.13
N PRO A 133 -4.97 9.59 5.14
CA PRO A 133 -3.95 10.02 4.16
C PRO A 133 -2.60 9.30 4.33
N ALA A 134 -2.23 8.46 3.35
CA ALA A 134 -1.22 7.41 3.54
C ALA A 134 0.16 7.96 3.94
N ASN A 135 0.69 8.94 3.22
CA ASN A 135 2.01 9.53 3.51
C ASN A 135 2.08 10.14 4.92
N THR A 136 1.07 10.91 5.33
CA THR A 136 1.05 11.54 6.65
C THR A 136 0.82 10.53 7.76
N ASN A 137 -0.05 9.54 7.55
CA ASN A 137 -0.26 8.45 8.51
C ASN A 137 1.03 7.63 8.70
N CYS A 138 1.76 7.37 7.62
CA CYS A 138 3.08 6.74 7.64
C CYS A 138 4.08 7.56 8.45
N LEU A 139 4.14 8.87 8.19
CA LEU A 139 5.01 9.79 8.94
C LEU A 139 4.70 9.75 10.45
N ILE A 140 3.43 9.73 10.82
CA ILE A 140 2.98 9.67 12.22
C ILE A 140 3.37 8.33 12.86
N ALA A 141 3.15 7.21 12.17
CA ALA A 141 3.53 5.89 12.68
C ALA A 141 5.04 5.80 12.91
N MET A 142 5.84 6.21 11.92
CA MET A 142 7.31 6.27 11.97
C MET A 142 7.80 7.11 13.15
N ASN A 143 7.29 8.34 13.32
CA ASN A 143 7.68 9.21 14.43
C ASN A 143 7.22 8.74 15.83
N ASN A 144 6.38 7.71 15.89
CA ASN A 144 5.96 7.07 17.14
C ASN A 144 6.58 5.68 17.33
N ALA A 145 7.54 5.31 16.48
CA ALA A 145 8.30 4.07 16.57
C ALA A 145 9.81 4.32 16.50
N PRO A 146 10.39 5.03 17.49
CA PRO A 146 11.78 5.48 17.45
C PRO A 146 12.83 4.35 17.47
N ASP A 147 12.46 3.14 17.87
CA ASP A 147 13.35 1.97 17.91
C ASP A 147 13.34 1.20 16.58
N VAL A 148 12.42 1.52 15.67
CA VAL A 148 12.32 0.93 14.33
C VAL A 148 12.99 1.88 13.32
N PRO A 149 13.93 1.42 12.47
CA PRO A 149 14.56 2.29 11.48
C PRO A 149 13.53 2.92 10.53
N ASP A 150 13.69 4.22 10.24
CA ASP A 150 12.74 4.99 9.44
C ASP A 150 12.48 4.36 8.06
N GLU A 151 13.50 3.78 7.42
CA GLU A 151 13.39 3.11 6.12
C GLU A 151 12.47 1.87 6.12
N ARG A 152 12.03 1.42 7.30
CA ARG A 152 11.01 0.37 7.46
C ARG A 152 9.59 0.88 7.36
N PHE A 153 9.36 2.18 7.18
CA PHE A 153 8.04 2.76 7.01
C PHE A 153 7.82 3.27 5.59
N THR A 154 6.83 2.70 4.91
CA THR A 154 6.46 3.12 3.56
C THR A 154 4.97 3.44 3.43
N ALA A 155 4.63 4.36 2.52
CA ALA A 155 3.27 4.66 2.10
C ALA A 155 3.01 4.13 0.69
N MET A 156 1.79 3.64 0.46
CA MET A 156 1.45 3.01 -0.81
C MET A 156 1.22 4.02 -1.94
N MET A 157 2.23 4.19 -2.80
CA MET A 157 2.12 4.90 -4.10
C MET A 157 1.84 3.94 -5.27
N ARG A 158 1.83 2.62 -5.01
CA ARG A 158 1.80 1.58 -6.04
C ARG A 158 0.50 1.51 -6.83
N LEU A 159 -0.64 1.85 -6.23
CA LEU A 159 -1.91 1.85 -6.97
C LEU A 159 -1.94 2.95 -8.03
N ASP A 160 -1.39 4.10 -7.71
CA ASP A 160 -1.27 5.22 -8.63
C ASP A 160 -0.28 4.89 -9.76
N HIS A 161 0.84 4.25 -9.41
CA HIS A 161 1.80 3.71 -10.37
C HIS A 161 1.13 2.73 -11.35
N ASN A 162 0.41 1.73 -10.84
CA ASN A 162 -0.29 0.74 -11.68
C ASN A 162 -1.38 1.39 -12.55
N ARG A 163 -2.06 2.44 -12.06
CA ARG A 163 -3.03 3.21 -12.85
C ARG A 163 -2.35 4.00 -13.96
N ALA A 164 -1.21 4.63 -13.68
CA ALA A 164 -0.42 5.36 -14.66
C ALA A 164 0.11 4.44 -15.77
N LEU A 165 0.66 3.26 -15.41
CA LEU A 165 1.03 2.21 -16.37
C LEU A 165 -0.14 1.86 -17.30
N SER A 166 -1.32 1.61 -16.73
CA SER A 166 -2.52 1.27 -17.52
C SER A 166 -2.97 2.39 -18.46
N GLN A 167 -2.87 3.66 -18.06
CA GLN A 167 -3.24 4.78 -18.94
C GLN A 167 -2.22 4.98 -20.06
N ALA A 168 -0.92 4.91 -19.75
CA ALA A 168 0.15 5.04 -20.72
C ALA A 168 0.12 3.91 -21.76
N SER A 169 0.00 2.66 -21.31
CA SER A 169 -0.03 1.49 -22.20
C SER A 169 -1.26 1.51 -23.11
N ALA A 170 -2.42 1.94 -22.59
CA ALA A 170 -3.64 2.10 -23.38
C ALA A 170 -3.51 3.18 -24.47
N LYS A 171 -2.89 4.33 -24.15
CA LYS A 171 -2.63 5.40 -25.13
C LYS A 171 -1.69 4.95 -26.24
N LEU A 172 -0.67 4.15 -25.90
CA LEU A 172 0.33 3.62 -26.83
C LEU A 172 -0.12 2.37 -27.61
N GLY A 173 -1.17 1.67 -27.14
CA GLY A 173 -1.62 0.41 -27.74
C GLY A 173 -0.68 -0.76 -27.50
N VAL A 174 0.05 -0.76 -26.37
CA VAL A 174 1.04 -1.78 -25.99
C VAL A 174 0.62 -2.50 -24.69
N ALA A 175 1.27 -3.61 -24.36
CA ALA A 175 1.07 -4.26 -23.06
C ALA A 175 1.61 -3.39 -21.92
N SER A 176 1.00 -3.44 -20.74
CA SER A 176 1.46 -2.65 -19.59
C SER A 176 2.89 -3.01 -19.15
N THR A 177 3.33 -4.24 -19.42
CA THR A 177 4.69 -4.73 -19.15
C THR A 177 5.74 -4.15 -20.10
N GLU A 178 5.34 -3.48 -21.18
CA GLU A 178 6.25 -2.79 -22.10
C GLU A 178 6.57 -1.36 -21.64
N VAL A 179 5.82 -0.84 -20.67
CA VAL A 179 6.09 0.46 -20.04
C VAL A 179 6.89 0.20 -18.76
N THR A 180 8.10 0.75 -18.69
CA THR A 180 9.06 0.59 -17.60
C THR A 180 9.45 1.95 -17.02
N ARG A 181 10.17 1.98 -15.89
CA ARG A 181 10.65 3.19 -15.21
C ARG A 181 9.52 4.17 -14.85
N MET A 182 8.35 3.63 -14.57
CA MET A 182 7.20 4.43 -14.16
C MET A 182 7.41 4.95 -12.73
N THR A 183 7.19 6.24 -12.55
CA THR A 183 7.37 6.89 -11.24
C THR A 183 6.16 7.75 -10.90
N ILE A 184 5.76 7.71 -9.63
CA ILE A 184 4.78 8.63 -9.06
C ILE A 184 5.47 9.42 -7.97
N TRP A 185 5.64 10.71 -8.21
CA TRP A 185 6.26 11.61 -7.25
C TRP A 185 5.23 12.23 -6.31
N GLY A 186 5.66 12.55 -5.10
CA GLY A 186 4.87 13.39 -4.19
C GLY A 186 3.96 12.60 -3.25
N ASN A 187 2.78 13.13 -3.01
CA ASN A 187 1.84 12.61 -2.00
C ASN A 187 0.78 11.71 -2.65
N HIS A 188 0.33 10.63 -1.99
CA HIS A 188 -0.82 9.83 -2.42
C HIS A 188 -2.12 10.65 -2.33
N SER A 189 -2.35 11.47 -3.34
CA SER A 189 -3.43 12.46 -3.40
C SER A 189 -3.57 13.01 -4.82
N ALA A 190 -4.51 13.94 -5.02
CA ALA A 190 -4.67 14.64 -6.30
C ALA A 190 -3.50 15.59 -6.65
N THR A 191 -2.47 15.73 -5.80
CA THR A 191 -1.25 16.50 -6.11
C THR A 191 -0.06 15.62 -6.49
N GLN A 192 -0.26 14.31 -6.63
CA GLN A 192 0.77 13.41 -7.15
C GLN A 192 1.18 13.79 -8.58
N TYR A 193 2.41 13.46 -8.95
CA TYR A 193 2.92 13.65 -10.31
C TYR A 193 3.30 12.29 -10.94
N PRO A 194 2.44 11.74 -11.81
CA PRO A 194 2.76 10.58 -12.63
C PRO A 194 3.71 10.98 -13.76
N ASP A 195 4.93 10.45 -13.74
CA ASP A 195 6.04 10.89 -14.58
C ASP A 195 6.20 10.03 -15.83
N LEU A 196 5.77 10.54 -16.98
CA LEU A 196 6.00 9.91 -18.28
C LEU A 196 7.28 10.38 -18.97
N VAL A 197 7.97 11.37 -18.43
CA VAL A 197 9.22 11.88 -19.01
C VAL A 197 10.31 10.82 -18.84
N HIS A 198 10.40 10.23 -17.65
CA HIS A 198 11.36 9.18 -17.34
C HIS A 198 10.85 7.76 -17.57
N ALA A 199 9.53 7.55 -17.64
CA ALA A 199 8.99 6.26 -18.04
C ALA A 199 9.45 5.93 -19.47
N GLU A 200 9.74 4.66 -19.73
CA GLU A 200 10.25 4.18 -21.01
C GLU A 200 9.34 3.14 -21.66
N VAL A 201 9.26 3.19 -22.99
CA VAL A 201 8.67 2.14 -23.83
C VAL A 201 9.62 1.89 -25.00
N ASN A 202 10.00 0.62 -25.22
CA ASN A 202 10.97 0.26 -26.26
C ASN A 202 12.30 1.07 -26.21
N GLY A 203 12.76 1.41 -25.00
CA GLY A 203 14.00 2.16 -24.77
C GLY A 203 13.92 3.67 -25.09
N ALA A 204 12.73 4.21 -25.30
CA ALA A 204 12.48 5.63 -25.50
C ALA A 204 11.52 6.18 -24.44
N SER A 205 11.63 7.47 -24.12
CA SER A 205 10.69 8.15 -23.22
C SER A 205 9.25 7.98 -23.68
N VAL A 206 8.35 7.62 -22.77
CA VAL A 206 6.91 7.51 -23.05
C VAL A 206 6.35 8.86 -23.48
N ALA A 207 6.68 9.94 -22.77
CA ALA A 207 6.28 11.29 -23.14
C ALA A 207 6.76 11.65 -24.55
N GLY A 208 8.02 11.35 -24.87
CA GLY A 208 8.58 11.60 -26.20
C GLY A 208 7.98 10.73 -27.32
N THR A 209 7.52 9.52 -26.98
CA THR A 209 6.87 8.61 -27.94
C THR A 209 5.42 9.04 -28.22
N ILE A 210 4.72 9.54 -27.20
CA ILE A 210 3.35 10.06 -27.34
C ILE A 210 3.35 11.42 -28.06
N ASP A 211 4.34 12.27 -27.78
CA ASP A 211 4.56 13.59 -28.40
C ASP A 211 3.30 14.49 -28.40
N ASP A 212 2.56 14.48 -27.28
CA ASP A 212 1.31 15.22 -27.13
C ASP A 212 1.23 15.86 -25.74
N GLN A 213 1.90 17.01 -25.58
CA GLN A 213 1.96 17.73 -24.29
C GLN A 213 0.58 18.07 -23.73
N ALA A 214 -0.39 18.38 -24.61
CA ALA A 214 -1.74 18.72 -24.18
C ALA A 214 -2.44 17.52 -23.53
N TRP A 215 -2.28 16.33 -24.12
CA TRP A 215 -2.78 15.08 -23.53
C TRP A 215 -2.12 14.76 -22.19
N LEU A 216 -0.80 14.96 -22.07
CA LEU A 216 -0.09 14.72 -20.80
C LEU A 216 -0.67 15.57 -19.66
N GLU A 217 -0.79 16.89 -19.89
CA GLU A 217 -1.19 17.85 -18.85
C GLU A 217 -2.70 17.84 -18.57
N SER A 218 -3.53 17.77 -19.61
CA SER A 218 -4.98 17.99 -19.49
C SER A 218 -5.78 16.70 -19.38
N GLU A 219 -5.21 15.55 -19.76
CA GLU A 219 -5.91 14.26 -19.76
C GLU A 219 -5.24 13.24 -18.86
N PHE A 220 -3.97 12.90 -19.10
CA PHE A 220 -3.27 11.81 -18.41
C PHE A 220 -3.15 12.06 -16.90
N ILE A 221 -2.51 13.18 -16.50
CA ILE A 221 -2.30 13.50 -15.08
C ILE A 221 -3.64 13.58 -14.33
N PRO A 222 -4.65 14.35 -14.81
CA PRO A 222 -5.96 14.40 -14.16
C PRO A 222 -6.68 13.05 -14.11
N THR A 223 -6.56 12.23 -15.15
CA THR A 223 -7.20 10.90 -15.19
C THR A 223 -6.62 9.97 -14.13
N VAL A 224 -5.31 9.94 -13.94
CA VAL A 224 -4.67 9.13 -12.89
C VAL A 224 -5.10 9.64 -11.51
N GLN A 225 -5.02 10.95 -11.28
CA GLN A 225 -5.41 11.59 -10.01
C GLN A 225 -6.87 11.34 -9.63
N GLN A 226 -7.78 11.32 -10.60
CA GLN A 226 -9.22 11.15 -10.39
C GLN A 226 -9.71 9.70 -10.60
N ARG A 227 -8.81 8.75 -10.87
CA ARG A 227 -9.21 7.37 -11.20
C ARG A 227 -10.01 6.69 -10.12
N GLY A 228 -9.71 6.98 -8.84
CA GLY A 228 -10.47 6.47 -7.70
C GLY A 228 -11.94 6.94 -7.71
N ALA A 229 -12.17 8.23 -8.00
CA ALA A 229 -13.51 8.81 -8.08
C ALA A 229 -14.31 8.20 -9.25
N ALA A 230 -13.69 8.05 -10.42
CA ALA A 230 -14.32 7.42 -11.57
C ALA A 230 -14.75 5.97 -11.30
N ILE A 231 -13.95 5.20 -10.54
CA ILE A 231 -14.32 3.83 -10.15
C ILE A 231 -15.50 3.84 -9.18
N ILE A 232 -15.52 4.76 -8.21
CA ILE A 232 -16.64 4.90 -7.27
C ILE A 232 -17.93 5.26 -8.01
N GLU A 233 -17.86 6.20 -8.95
CA GLU A 233 -19.00 6.58 -9.78
C GLU A 233 -19.55 5.39 -10.58
N ALA A 234 -18.66 4.60 -11.20
CA ALA A 234 -19.06 3.47 -12.02
C ALA A 234 -19.59 2.26 -11.21
N ARG A 235 -19.00 1.96 -10.04
CA ARG A 235 -19.30 0.75 -9.25
C ARG A 235 -20.21 0.99 -8.05
N GLY A 236 -20.36 2.23 -7.61
CA GLY A 236 -20.96 2.57 -6.31
C GLY A 236 -20.11 2.16 -5.10
N ALA A 237 -18.87 1.71 -5.31
CA ALA A 237 -17.99 1.19 -4.28
C ALA A 237 -16.52 1.54 -4.58
N SER A 238 -15.68 1.53 -3.54
CA SER A 238 -14.25 1.82 -3.69
C SER A 238 -13.52 0.76 -4.54
N SER A 239 -12.33 1.13 -5.03
CA SER A 239 -11.47 0.27 -5.84
C SER A 239 -10.70 -0.77 -4.99
N ALA A 240 -11.43 -1.50 -4.14
CA ALA A 240 -10.84 -2.35 -3.09
C ALA A 240 -9.90 -3.43 -3.64
N ALA A 241 -10.34 -4.17 -4.68
CA ALA A 241 -9.54 -5.24 -5.27
C ALA A 241 -8.22 -4.75 -5.89
N SER A 242 -8.24 -3.61 -6.59
CA SER A 242 -7.00 -3.05 -7.17
C SER A 242 -6.11 -2.40 -6.11
N ALA A 243 -6.66 -1.84 -5.04
CA ALA A 243 -5.88 -1.39 -3.89
C ALA A 243 -5.19 -2.55 -3.17
N ALA A 244 -5.89 -3.67 -2.95
CA ALA A 244 -5.30 -4.89 -2.40
C ALA A 244 -4.20 -5.44 -3.32
N ASN A 245 -4.41 -5.41 -4.65
CA ASN A 245 -3.36 -5.79 -5.60
C ASN A 245 -2.11 -4.93 -5.46
N ALA A 246 -2.26 -3.61 -5.46
CA ALA A 246 -1.12 -2.71 -5.32
C ALA A 246 -0.38 -2.89 -3.98
N ALA A 247 -1.10 -3.23 -2.91
CA ALA A 247 -0.49 -3.51 -1.61
C ALA A 247 0.31 -4.82 -1.62
N ILE A 248 -0.21 -5.87 -2.29
CA ILE A 248 0.55 -7.10 -2.56
C ILE A 248 1.81 -6.77 -3.36
N ASP A 249 1.67 -6.10 -4.51
CA ASP A 249 2.80 -5.82 -5.40
C ASP A 249 3.88 -4.98 -4.69
N HIS A 250 3.48 -4.00 -3.88
CA HIS A 250 4.39 -3.14 -3.14
C HIS A 250 5.28 -3.94 -2.18
N VAL A 251 4.68 -4.79 -1.33
CA VAL A 251 5.45 -5.58 -0.36
C VAL A 251 6.21 -6.70 -1.05
N HIS A 252 5.61 -7.33 -2.07
CA HIS A 252 6.26 -8.36 -2.86
C HIS A 252 7.58 -7.86 -3.44
N ASP A 253 7.56 -6.72 -4.14
CA ASP A 253 8.77 -6.17 -4.77
C ASP A 253 9.76 -5.64 -3.73
N TRP A 254 9.28 -5.14 -2.59
CA TRP A 254 10.15 -4.71 -1.49
C TRP A 254 10.90 -5.89 -0.85
N VAL A 255 10.26 -7.05 -0.71
CA VAL A 255 10.85 -8.23 -0.06
C VAL A 255 11.64 -9.09 -1.03
N LEU A 256 11.14 -9.28 -2.25
CA LEU A 256 11.68 -10.24 -3.22
C LEU A 256 12.48 -9.57 -4.35
N GLY A 257 12.51 -8.24 -4.37
CA GLY A 257 13.21 -7.44 -5.37
C GLY A 257 12.31 -7.01 -6.53
N THR A 258 12.71 -5.95 -7.20
CA THR A 258 12.09 -5.45 -8.44
C THR A 258 12.66 -6.17 -9.67
N PRO A 259 11.94 -6.18 -10.80
CA PRO A 259 12.50 -6.61 -12.08
C PRO A 259 13.79 -5.85 -12.44
N GLU A 260 14.72 -6.55 -13.09
CA GLU A 260 16.01 -5.96 -13.48
C GLU A 260 15.81 -4.77 -14.44
N ASN A 261 16.50 -3.65 -14.15
CA ASN A 261 16.44 -2.40 -14.92
C ASN A 261 15.08 -1.68 -14.93
N ASP A 262 14.18 -1.99 -13.99
CA ASP A 262 12.87 -1.33 -13.84
C ASP A 262 12.72 -0.67 -12.46
N TRP A 263 11.73 0.23 -12.33
CA TRP A 263 11.47 1.03 -11.12
C TRP A 263 10.05 0.81 -10.60
N VAL A 264 9.84 1.07 -9.31
CA VAL A 264 8.51 1.02 -8.69
C VAL A 264 8.32 2.21 -7.76
N SER A 265 7.12 2.79 -7.76
CA SER A 265 6.87 3.94 -6.89
C SER A 265 6.58 3.51 -5.45
N MET A 266 7.41 3.98 -4.52
CA MET A 266 7.20 3.80 -3.08
C MET A 266 7.20 5.15 -2.37
N GLY A 267 6.27 5.35 -1.43
CA GLY A 267 6.33 6.48 -0.52
C GLY A 267 7.32 6.15 0.59
N VAL A 268 8.48 6.80 0.62
CA VAL A 268 9.56 6.51 1.60
C VAL A 268 9.99 7.77 2.33
N PRO A 269 10.66 7.67 3.49
CA PRO A 269 11.24 8.82 4.16
C PRO A 269 12.31 9.46 3.27
N SER A 270 12.18 10.75 3.03
CA SER A 270 13.16 11.51 2.25
C SER A 270 14.49 11.58 2.99
N ASP A 271 15.57 11.32 2.27
CA ASP A 271 16.96 11.51 2.69
C ASP A 271 17.59 12.81 2.13
N GLY A 272 16.76 13.71 1.58
CA GLY A 272 17.21 14.93 0.90
C GLY A 272 17.34 14.79 -0.62
N SER A 273 17.19 13.57 -1.15
CA SER A 273 17.22 13.31 -2.59
C SER A 273 16.25 14.21 -3.36
N TYR A 274 16.70 14.63 -4.55
CA TYR A 274 15.95 15.54 -5.43
C TYR A 274 15.56 16.88 -4.79
N GLY A 275 16.20 17.26 -3.66
CA GLY A 275 15.91 18.50 -2.94
C GLY A 275 14.63 18.46 -2.10
N VAL A 276 14.06 17.27 -1.89
CA VAL A 276 12.88 17.08 -1.03
C VAL A 276 13.33 17.14 0.44
N PRO A 277 12.68 17.93 1.32
CA PRO A 277 13.07 18.02 2.73
C PRO A 277 13.14 16.65 3.42
N GLU A 278 14.22 16.42 4.16
CA GLU A 278 14.46 15.18 4.92
C GLU A 278 13.30 14.85 5.88
N GLY A 279 13.07 13.56 6.07
CA GLY A 279 12.06 13.02 7.00
C GLY A 279 10.61 13.03 6.50
N LEU A 280 10.30 13.71 5.38
CA LEU A 280 8.96 13.63 4.78
C LEU A 280 8.75 12.28 4.08
N ILE A 281 7.57 11.67 4.24
CA ILE A 281 7.18 10.50 3.44
C ILE A 281 6.69 10.96 2.07
N VAL A 282 7.45 10.65 1.01
CA VAL A 282 7.20 11.12 -0.35
C VAL A 282 7.39 9.99 -1.36
N GLY A 283 6.59 9.98 -2.42
CA GLY A 283 6.76 9.06 -3.55
C GLY A 283 8.05 9.33 -4.31
N PHE A 284 8.87 8.30 -4.46
CA PHE A 284 10.11 8.27 -5.21
C PHE A 284 10.14 7.06 -6.18
N PRO A 285 11.01 7.07 -7.21
CA PRO A 285 11.29 5.92 -8.07
C PRO A 285 11.98 4.76 -7.33
#